data_AF-A0A8C6Y1Y5-F1
#
_entry.id   AF-A0A8C6Y1Y5-F1
#
_cell.length_a   1.000
_cell.length_b   1.000
_cell.length_c   1.000
_cell.angle_alpha   90.00
_cell.angle_beta   90.00
_cell.angle_gamma   90.00
#
_symmetry.space_group_name_H-M   'P 1'
#
loop_
_entity.id
_entity.type
_entity.pdbx_description
1 polymer ?
#
loop_
_entity_poly.entity_id
_entity_poly.type
_entity_poly.pdbx_seq_one_letter_code
_entity_poly.pdbx_strand_id
1 'polypeptide(L)'
;MIFQLVETIGALDLGGASTQISFIPEETIYTFNSTLQVQLFGYQYSVYTYSFQCYGRDEAEKKLLASILQDSDNKSWIKNPCYPQSYRTVLTMKHLYGSLCTAFLKPVNYSPSQYVGVIGTGDPVFCREAVSTLFDFKSCRDREDCSFNGIYQPKVKGNFVAFSGFYYTVNALNLTGQFSLAEFNSSMWTFCSQDWNQLPFMLSKFEETYARSYCFSANYIYHLLVHGYKFNADNWPQIHFQKEVDNSSIAWSLGYMLSLTNMIPAESNRIWLPMNPSLFAGLLLFFTAVALLCLIFLVYSYVQSRMQKNTCQVEHVFPFE
;
A
#
# COMPACT_ATOMS: atom_id res chain seq x y z
N MET A 1 5.54 28.35 -10.30
CA MET A 1 4.51 27.31 -10.17
C MET A 1 5.19 26.11 -9.57
N ILE A 2 5.08 25.91 -8.26
CA ILE A 2 5.70 24.76 -7.57
C ILE A 2 4.73 23.60 -7.81
N PHE A 3 5.12 22.66 -8.68
CA PHE A 3 4.46 21.37 -8.76
C PHE A 3 4.77 20.62 -7.47
N GLN A 4 3.96 20.79 -6.43
CA GLN A 4 4.03 19.88 -5.30
C GLN A 4 3.33 18.59 -5.74
N LEU A 5 4.12 17.64 -6.24
CA LEU A 5 3.69 16.27 -6.40
C LEU A 5 3.18 15.83 -5.02
N VAL A 6 1.89 15.54 -4.92
CA VAL A 6 1.33 14.93 -3.72
C VAL A 6 1.98 13.56 -3.61
N GLU A 7 2.63 13.31 -2.48
CA GLU A 7 3.28 12.01 -2.23
C GLU A 7 2.19 10.93 -2.23
N THR A 8 2.34 9.94 -3.11
CA THR A 8 1.45 8.79 -3.18
C THR A 8 2.05 7.62 -2.43
N ILE A 9 1.21 6.80 -1.82
CA ILE A 9 1.62 5.59 -1.11
C ILE A 9 1.44 4.38 -2.03
N GLY A 10 2.46 3.53 -2.15
CA GLY A 10 2.37 2.25 -2.84
C GLY A 10 1.46 1.26 -2.11
N ALA A 11 0.81 0.37 -2.84
CA ALA A 11 -0.13 -0.61 -2.31
C ALA A 11 0.42 -2.03 -2.49
N LEU A 12 0.47 -2.80 -1.41
CA LEU A 12 0.78 -4.23 -1.39
C LEU A 12 -0.43 -5.00 -0.85
N ASP A 13 -1.09 -5.77 -1.70
CA ASP A 13 -2.26 -6.58 -1.34
C ASP A 13 -1.90 -8.07 -1.41
N LEU A 14 -2.25 -8.83 -0.37
CA LEU A 14 -2.08 -10.28 -0.33
C LEU A 14 -3.43 -10.93 -0.04
N GLY A 15 -4.10 -11.36 -1.10
CA GLY A 15 -5.33 -12.13 -1.03
C GLY A 15 -5.10 -13.63 -0.90
N GLY A 16 -6.18 -14.40 -0.96
CA GLY A 16 -6.12 -15.87 -0.92
C GLY A 16 -5.59 -16.48 -2.23
N ALA A 17 -5.92 -15.90 -3.38
CA ALA A 17 -5.59 -16.45 -4.71
C ALA A 17 -4.55 -15.67 -5.52
N SER A 18 -4.31 -14.40 -5.19
CA SER A 18 -3.31 -13.56 -5.84
C SER A 18 -2.71 -12.55 -4.86
N THR A 19 -1.60 -11.93 -5.28
CA THR A 19 -1.00 -10.77 -4.61
C THR A 19 -0.72 -9.68 -5.63
N GLN A 20 -0.85 -8.42 -5.20
CA GLN A 20 -0.68 -7.25 -6.05
C GLN A 20 0.36 -6.32 -5.45
N ILE A 21 1.10 -5.66 -6.34
CA ILE A 21 1.95 -4.52 -6.04
C ILE A 21 1.59 -3.39 -6.99
N SER A 22 1.37 -2.19 -6.46
CA SER A 22 1.11 -0.98 -7.26
C SER A 22 1.82 0.23 -6.67
N PHE A 23 2.58 0.97 -7.47
CA PHE A 23 3.27 2.19 -7.03
C PHE A 23 3.71 3.05 -8.24
N ILE A 24 4.14 4.27 -7.97
CA ILE A 24 4.69 5.17 -8.99
C ILE A 24 6.23 5.04 -8.97
N PRO A 25 6.85 4.48 -10.02
CA PRO A 25 8.31 4.37 -10.08
C PRO A 25 8.96 5.74 -10.36
N GLU A 26 10.23 5.90 -9.99
CA GLU A 26 11.01 7.11 -10.28
C GLU A 26 11.33 7.26 -11.77
N GLU A 27 11.72 6.16 -12.40
CA GLU A 27 11.96 6.13 -13.84
C GLU A 27 10.65 5.82 -14.56
N THR A 28 10.12 6.82 -15.26
CA THR A 28 8.95 6.66 -16.14
C THR A 28 9.38 5.95 -17.42
N ILE A 29 9.66 4.65 -17.33
CA ILE A 29 9.83 3.83 -18.53
C ILE A 29 8.43 3.58 -19.11
N TYR A 30 8.05 4.42 -20.08
CA TYR A 30 6.73 4.44 -20.75
C TYR A 30 6.42 3.19 -21.60
N THR A 31 7.23 2.13 -21.54
CA THR A 31 7.26 1.08 -22.56
C THR A 31 6.86 -0.31 -22.08
N PHE A 32 6.24 -0.45 -20.90
CA PHE A 32 5.80 -1.76 -20.40
C PHE A 32 4.28 -1.88 -20.24
N ASN A 33 3.74 -3.06 -20.57
CA ASN A 33 2.31 -3.41 -20.44
C ASN A 33 1.78 -3.29 -18.99
N SER A 34 2.67 -3.18 -18.00
CA SER A 34 2.34 -3.11 -16.57
C SER A 34 2.27 -1.67 -16.04
N THR A 35 2.34 -0.65 -16.90
CA THR A 35 2.21 0.75 -16.52
C THR A 35 0.86 1.30 -16.96
N LEU A 36 0.08 1.80 -16.01
CA LEU A 36 -1.22 2.45 -16.22
C LEU A 36 -1.08 3.97 -16.08
N GLN A 37 -1.58 4.72 -17.06
CA GLN A 37 -1.70 6.17 -16.96
C GLN A 37 -3.08 6.51 -16.40
N VAL A 38 -3.12 7.20 -15.25
CA VAL A 38 -4.36 7.67 -14.64
C VAL A 38 -4.30 9.18 -14.41
N GLN A 39 -5.42 9.87 -14.62
CA GLN A 39 -5.54 11.29 -14.35
C GLN A 39 -6.54 11.49 -13.22
N LEU A 40 -6.07 12.04 -12.09
CA LEU A 40 -6.88 12.25 -10.89
C LEU A 40 -6.63 13.68 -10.40
N PHE A 41 -7.70 14.45 -10.21
CA PHE A 41 -7.65 15.83 -9.70
C PHE A 41 -6.70 16.75 -10.49
N GLY A 42 -6.64 16.60 -11.81
CA GLY A 42 -5.79 17.41 -12.69
C GLY A 42 -4.31 17.03 -12.68
N TYR A 43 -3.93 15.94 -11.99
CA TYR A 43 -2.59 15.37 -11.98
C TYR A 43 -2.56 14.07 -12.78
N GLN A 44 -1.48 13.87 -13.54
CA GLN A 44 -1.24 12.65 -14.29
C GLN A 44 -0.28 11.76 -13.50
N TYR A 45 -0.65 10.49 -13.33
CA TYR A 45 0.13 9.49 -12.61
C TYR A 45 0.43 8.31 -13.53
N SER A 46 1.70 7.92 -13.58
CA SER A 46 2.16 6.70 -14.25
C SER A 46 2.36 5.61 -13.21
N VAL A 47 1.36 4.77 -13.01
CA VAL A 47 1.33 3.75 -11.96
C VAL A 47 1.82 2.42 -12.54
N TYR A 48 2.89 1.86 -11.99
CA TYR A 48 3.21 0.45 -12.19
C TYR A 48 2.25 -0.39 -11.36
N THR A 49 1.65 -1.43 -11.96
CA THR A 49 0.82 -2.40 -11.26
C THR A 49 1.01 -3.80 -11.84
N TYR A 50 1.08 -4.80 -10.97
CA TYR A 50 1.10 -6.19 -11.38
C TYR A 50 0.37 -7.07 -10.38
N SER A 51 -0.32 -8.10 -10.90
CA SER A 51 -1.04 -9.10 -10.11
C SER A 51 -0.46 -10.48 -10.37
N PHE A 52 0.14 -11.09 -9.35
CA PHE A 52 0.65 -12.45 -9.41
C PHE A 52 -0.46 -13.44 -9.09
N GLN A 53 -1.12 -13.96 -10.13
CA GLN A 53 -2.13 -15.00 -9.98
C GLN A 53 -1.49 -16.30 -9.45
N CYS A 54 -2.19 -17.02 -8.57
CA CYS A 54 -1.69 -18.20 -7.87
C CYS A 54 -0.58 -17.94 -6.85
N TYR A 55 -0.26 -16.67 -6.58
CA TYR A 55 0.63 -16.21 -5.51
C TYR A 55 -0.16 -15.53 -4.38
N GLY A 56 -1.46 -15.82 -4.28
CA GLY A 56 -2.19 -15.55 -3.05
C GLY A 56 -1.82 -16.56 -1.97
N ARG A 57 -2.01 -16.18 -0.71
CA ARG A 57 -1.56 -16.94 0.44
C ARG A 57 -2.13 -18.37 0.49
N ASP A 58 -3.40 -18.56 0.16
CA ASP A 58 -4.05 -19.88 0.22
C ASP A 58 -3.63 -20.78 -0.94
N GLU A 59 -3.52 -20.22 -2.15
CA GLU A 59 -3.10 -20.97 -3.34
C GLU A 59 -1.61 -21.33 -3.28
N ALA A 60 -0.77 -20.45 -2.72
CA ALA A 60 0.63 -20.73 -2.46
C ALA A 60 0.81 -21.86 -1.44
N GLU A 61 0.00 -21.90 -0.38
CA GLU A 61 0.02 -23.00 0.60
C GLU A 61 -0.40 -24.33 -0.04
N LYS A 62 -1.46 -24.34 -0.85
CA LYS A 62 -1.88 -25.55 -1.58
C LYS A 62 -0.76 -26.04 -2.51
N LYS A 63 -0.10 -25.12 -3.22
CA LYS A 63 1.06 -25.43 -4.08
C LYS A 63 2.20 -26.05 -3.26
N LEU A 64 2.50 -25.52 -2.08
CA LEU A 64 3.52 -26.08 -1.18
C LEU A 64 3.16 -27.51 -0.74
N LEU A 65 1.94 -27.71 -0.22
CA LEU A 65 1.47 -29.03 0.22
C LEU A 65 1.48 -30.05 -0.92
N ALA A 66 1.02 -29.64 -2.11
CA ALA A 66 1.03 -30.46 -3.31
C ALA A 66 2.45 -30.85 -3.74
N SER A 67 3.41 -29.92 -3.67
CA SER A 67 4.83 -30.19 -3.98
C SER A 67 5.46 -31.15 -2.99
N ILE A 68 5.28 -30.92 -1.68
CA ILE A 68 5.81 -31.82 -0.63
C ILE A 68 5.27 -33.24 -0.82
N LEU A 69 3.98 -33.39 -1.13
CA LEU A 69 3.38 -34.70 -1.38
C LEU A 69 3.91 -35.35 -2.67
N GLN A 70 4.14 -34.55 -3.71
CA GLN A 70 4.72 -35.02 -4.97
C GLN A 70 6.15 -35.52 -4.81
N ASP A 71 6.93 -34.94 -3.91
CA ASP A 71 8.32 -35.32 -3.66
C ASP A 71 8.46 -36.40 -2.57
N SER A 72 7.44 -36.61 -1.74
CA SER A 72 7.43 -37.64 -0.68
C SER A 72 7.36 -39.07 -1.22
N ASP A 73 8.15 -39.98 -0.67
CA ASP A 73 8.02 -41.43 -0.95
C ASP A 73 6.65 -41.99 -0.52
N ASN A 74 6.08 -41.43 0.57
CA ASN A 74 4.79 -41.83 1.09
C ASN A 74 3.70 -40.84 0.65
N LYS A 75 2.91 -41.25 -0.36
CA LYS A 75 1.79 -40.45 -0.93
C LYS A 75 0.55 -40.35 -0.03
N SER A 76 0.59 -40.87 1.19
CA SER A 76 -0.49 -40.75 2.17
C SER A 76 -0.21 -39.73 3.26
N TRP A 77 1.03 -39.24 3.38
CA TRP A 77 1.45 -38.36 4.48
C TRP A 77 2.32 -37.19 4.01
N ILE A 78 2.02 -36.01 4.55
CA ILE A 78 2.82 -34.79 4.40
C ILE A 78 3.46 -34.48 5.75
N LYS A 79 4.79 -34.39 5.76
CA LYS A 79 5.54 -33.78 6.87
C LYS A 79 5.76 -32.31 6.49
N ASN A 80 4.99 -31.42 7.10
CA ASN A 80 5.02 -30.01 6.76
C ASN A 80 5.90 -29.23 7.75
N PRO A 81 7.06 -28.70 7.34
CA PRO A 81 7.91 -27.93 8.23
C PRO A 81 7.32 -26.60 8.66
N CYS A 82 6.40 -26.05 7.87
CA CYS A 82 5.75 -24.77 8.14
C CYS A 82 4.52 -24.89 9.05
N TYR A 83 4.05 -26.11 9.35
CA TYR A 83 3.00 -26.30 10.36
C TYR A 83 3.64 -26.47 11.73
N PRO A 84 3.01 -25.94 12.81
CA PRO A 84 3.52 -26.04 14.18
C PRO A 84 3.85 -27.48 14.57
N GLN A 85 4.83 -27.64 15.45
CA GLN A 85 5.22 -28.96 15.94
C GLN A 85 4.01 -29.67 16.56
N SER A 86 3.90 -30.98 16.32
CA SER A 86 2.83 -31.85 16.82
C SER A 86 1.43 -31.57 16.25
N TYR A 87 1.24 -30.55 15.41
CA TYR A 87 -0.04 -30.34 14.74
C TYR A 87 -0.35 -31.51 13.81
N ARG A 88 -1.59 -31.99 13.84
CA ARG A 88 -2.07 -33.09 13.00
C ARG A 88 -3.41 -32.75 12.40
N THR A 89 -3.56 -32.97 11.10
CA THR A 89 -4.84 -32.83 10.40
C THR A 89 -4.92 -33.82 9.26
N VAL A 90 -6.11 -34.00 8.71
CA VAL A 90 -6.33 -34.67 7.44
C VAL A 90 -6.86 -33.67 6.42
N LEU A 91 -6.39 -33.78 5.18
CA LEU A 91 -6.86 -32.99 4.04
C LEU A 91 -7.28 -33.94 2.92
N THR A 92 -8.12 -33.47 2.00
CA THR A 92 -8.49 -34.24 0.81
C THR A 92 -7.54 -33.93 -0.34
N MET A 93 -7.34 -34.88 -1.25
CA MET A 93 -6.62 -34.61 -2.51
C MET A 93 -7.28 -33.47 -3.29
N LYS A 94 -8.61 -33.29 -3.20
CA LYS A 94 -9.31 -32.13 -3.76
C LYS A 94 -8.86 -30.81 -3.13
N HIS A 95 -8.54 -30.77 -1.84
CA HIS A 95 -8.02 -29.55 -1.20
C HIS A 95 -6.66 -29.15 -1.79
N LEU A 96 -5.78 -30.13 -2.03
CA LEU A 96 -4.42 -29.89 -2.54
C LEU A 96 -4.41 -29.58 -4.04
N TYR A 97 -5.18 -30.33 -4.82
CA TYR A 97 -5.08 -30.32 -6.29
C TYR A 97 -6.33 -29.79 -7.00
N GLY A 98 -7.39 -29.45 -6.26
CA GLY A 98 -8.66 -29.01 -6.85
C GLY A 98 -8.61 -27.64 -7.52
N SER A 99 -7.59 -26.84 -7.23
CA SER A 99 -7.38 -25.53 -7.83
C SER A 99 -6.69 -25.62 -9.20
N LEU A 100 -6.95 -24.61 -10.05
CA LEU A 100 -6.20 -24.41 -11.29
C LEU A 100 -4.71 -24.15 -11.02
N CYS A 101 -4.38 -23.52 -9.88
CA CYS A 101 -3.01 -23.20 -9.47
C CYS A 101 -2.15 -24.42 -9.14
N THR A 102 -2.78 -25.59 -8.96
CA THR A 102 -2.12 -26.85 -8.61
C THR A 102 -2.43 -27.95 -9.62
N ALA A 103 -3.13 -27.62 -10.71
CA ALA A 103 -3.61 -28.62 -11.68
C ALA A 103 -2.46 -29.39 -12.34
N PHE A 104 -1.32 -28.74 -12.57
CA PHE A 104 -0.13 -29.35 -13.16
C PHE A 104 0.63 -30.30 -12.20
N LEU A 105 0.32 -30.25 -10.90
CA LEU A 105 0.90 -31.12 -9.87
C LEU A 105 0.04 -32.38 -9.61
N LYS A 106 -1.11 -32.52 -10.29
CA LYS A 106 -2.03 -33.65 -10.09
C LYS A 106 -1.34 -34.98 -10.38
N PRO A 107 -1.40 -35.96 -9.48
CA PRO A 107 -0.88 -37.30 -9.76
C PRO A 107 -1.76 -38.04 -10.76
N VAL A 108 -1.19 -39.04 -11.44
CA VAL A 108 -1.92 -39.89 -12.41
C VAL A 108 -3.10 -40.60 -11.76
N ASN A 109 -2.92 -41.14 -10.55
CA ASN A 109 -3.97 -41.83 -9.78
C ASN A 109 -4.74 -40.86 -8.87
N TYR A 110 -5.15 -39.71 -9.39
CA TYR A 110 -5.86 -38.69 -8.62
C TYR A 110 -7.28 -39.16 -8.26
N SER A 111 -7.53 -39.28 -6.94
CA SER A 111 -8.87 -39.49 -6.39
C SER A 111 -9.24 -38.30 -5.49
N PRO A 112 -10.23 -37.46 -5.84
CA PRO A 112 -10.53 -36.23 -5.12
C PRO A 112 -10.94 -36.45 -3.66
N SER A 113 -11.59 -37.58 -3.36
CA SER A 113 -12.08 -37.93 -2.03
C SER A 113 -11.04 -38.66 -1.16
N GLN A 114 -9.86 -38.98 -1.71
CA GLN A 114 -8.79 -39.60 -0.95
C GLN A 114 -8.25 -38.62 0.10
N TYR A 115 -8.03 -39.13 1.32
CA TYR A 115 -7.44 -38.37 2.41
C TYR A 115 -5.91 -38.47 2.42
N VAL A 116 -5.28 -37.39 2.85
CA VAL A 116 -3.85 -37.26 3.09
C VAL A 116 -3.66 -36.75 4.52
N GLY A 117 -2.88 -37.46 5.32
CA GLY A 117 -2.51 -37.00 6.65
C GLY A 117 -1.44 -35.93 6.58
N VAL A 118 -1.54 -34.90 7.41
CA VAL A 118 -0.54 -33.83 7.53
C VAL A 118 -0.05 -33.78 8.97
N ILE A 119 1.26 -33.76 9.15
CA ILE A 119 1.91 -33.62 10.44
C ILE A 119 2.85 -32.41 10.37
N GLY A 120 2.68 -31.47 11.29
CA GLY A 120 3.58 -30.34 11.45
C GLY A 120 4.85 -30.70 12.20
N THR A 121 5.99 -30.25 11.70
CA THR A 121 7.29 -30.48 12.35
C THR A 121 7.84 -29.24 13.04
N GLY A 122 7.29 -28.04 12.78
CA GLY A 122 7.72 -26.80 13.40
C GLY A 122 9.20 -26.48 13.16
N ASP A 123 9.69 -26.73 11.93
CA ASP A 123 11.09 -26.49 11.61
C ASP A 123 11.23 -25.18 10.83
N PRO A 124 11.76 -24.11 11.46
CA PRO A 124 11.96 -22.84 10.79
C PRO A 124 12.77 -23.00 9.49
N VAL A 125 13.95 -23.63 9.57
CA VAL A 125 14.92 -23.69 8.47
C VAL A 125 14.32 -24.41 7.26
N PHE A 126 13.76 -25.60 7.48
CA PHE A 126 13.13 -26.34 6.38
C PHE A 126 11.88 -25.65 5.86
N CYS A 127 11.13 -24.91 6.69
CA CYS A 127 10.00 -24.12 6.20
C CYS A 127 10.47 -23.03 5.23
N ARG A 128 11.50 -22.28 5.61
CA ARG A 128 12.06 -21.21 4.77
C ARG A 128 12.55 -21.76 3.43
N GLU A 129 13.23 -22.90 3.43
CA GLU A 129 13.69 -23.56 2.20
C GLU A 129 12.51 -24.04 1.34
N ALA A 130 11.55 -24.74 1.95
CA ALA A 130 10.40 -25.27 1.22
C ALA A 130 9.56 -24.15 0.58
N VAL A 131 9.33 -23.05 1.29
CA VAL A 131 8.62 -21.88 0.74
C VAL A 131 9.40 -21.19 -0.39
N SER A 132 10.73 -21.17 -0.31
CA SER A 132 11.57 -20.58 -1.37
C SER A 132 11.35 -21.24 -2.73
N THR A 133 10.98 -22.53 -2.77
CA THR A 133 10.75 -23.27 -4.01
C THR A 133 9.51 -22.83 -4.77
N LEU A 134 8.60 -22.10 -4.13
CA LEU A 134 7.37 -21.62 -4.75
C LEU A 134 7.63 -20.55 -5.82
N PHE A 135 8.79 -19.90 -5.76
CA PHE A 135 9.19 -18.76 -6.58
C PHE A 135 10.33 -19.15 -7.53
N ASP A 136 10.23 -18.75 -8.79
CA ASP A 136 11.37 -18.83 -9.70
C ASP A 136 12.15 -17.51 -9.70
N PHE A 137 13.13 -17.41 -8.79
CA PHE A 137 14.06 -16.28 -8.78
C PHE A 137 15.15 -16.39 -9.84
N LYS A 138 15.38 -17.58 -10.44
CA LYS A 138 16.47 -17.79 -11.40
C LYS A 138 16.19 -17.08 -12.72
N SER A 139 14.92 -17.00 -13.13
CA SER A 139 14.51 -16.23 -14.32
C SER A 139 14.75 -14.71 -14.21
N CYS A 140 15.00 -14.20 -12.99
CA CYS A 140 15.33 -12.80 -12.73
C CYS A 140 16.81 -12.60 -12.36
N ARG A 141 17.68 -13.60 -12.60
CA ARG A 141 19.10 -13.50 -12.24
C ARG A 141 19.75 -12.30 -12.95
N ASP A 142 20.56 -11.56 -12.21
CA ASP A 142 21.32 -10.38 -12.67
C ASP A 142 20.45 -9.20 -13.16
N ARG A 143 19.15 -9.20 -12.82
CA ARG A 143 18.20 -8.12 -13.16
C ARG A 143 17.67 -7.43 -11.92
N GLU A 144 18.00 -6.16 -11.77
CA GLU A 144 17.46 -5.31 -10.69
C GLU A 144 16.00 -4.91 -10.93
N ASP A 145 15.56 -4.92 -12.19
CA ASP A 145 14.25 -4.52 -12.67
C ASP A 145 13.28 -5.74 -12.79
N CYS A 146 13.46 -6.74 -11.93
CA CYS A 146 12.74 -8.00 -12.01
C CYS A 146 12.35 -8.48 -10.62
N SER A 147 11.14 -8.99 -10.51
CA SER A 147 10.61 -9.55 -9.27
C SER A 147 10.98 -11.03 -9.15
N PHE A 148 10.10 -11.90 -9.66
CA PHE A 148 10.27 -13.35 -9.81
C PHE A 148 9.51 -13.85 -11.05
N ASN A 149 9.75 -15.09 -11.47
CA ASN A 149 9.23 -15.69 -12.71
C ASN A 149 9.54 -14.89 -14.00
N GLY A 150 10.63 -14.12 -14.00
CA GLY A 150 10.99 -13.26 -15.13
C GLY A 150 10.10 -12.03 -15.31
N ILE A 151 9.24 -11.71 -14.32
CA ILE A 151 8.33 -10.57 -14.38
C ILE A 151 9.07 -9.28 -14.06
N TYR A 152 9.03 -8.34 -15.01
CA TYR A 152 9.54 -6.99 -14.84
C TYR A 152 8.89 -6.29 -13.65
N GLN A 153 9.70 -5.64 -12.83
CA GLN A 153 9.25 -4.77 -11.74
C GLN A 153 10.26 -3.64 -11.55
N PRO A 154 9.85 -2.36 -11.59
CA PRO A 154 10.74 -1.25 -11.26
C PRO A 154 11.26 -1.32 -9.82
N LYS A 155 12.36 -0.62 -9.54
CA LYS A 155 12.84 -0.48 -8.16
C LYS A 155 11.76 0.15 -7.27
N VAL A 156 11.49 -0.48 -6.14
CA VAL A 156 10.53 0.05 -5.15
C VAL A 156 11.04 1.36 -4.57
N LYS A 157 10.16 2.35 -4.45
CA LYS A 157 10.47 3.68 -3.91
C LYS A 157 9.26 4.26 -3.21
N GLY A 158 9.52 5.00 -2.13
CA GLY A 158 8.50 5.70 -1.37
C GLY A 158 7.84 4.79 -0.34
N ASN A 159 6.84 5.33 0.36
CA ASN A 159 6.12 4.59 1.38
C ASN A 159 5.13 3.62 0.76
N PHE A 160 4.97 2.45 1.37
CA PHE A 160 4.02 1.42 0.98
C PHE A 160 3.09 1.09 2.14
N VAL A 161 1.84 0.75 1.82
CA VAL A 161 0.92 0.12 2.76
C VAL A 161 0.69 -1.32 2.34
N ALA A 162 0.97 -2.24 3.26
CA ALA A 162 0.75 -3.67 3.12
C ALA A 162 -0.47 -4.10 3.93
N PHE A 163 -1.52 -4.54 3.24
CA PHE A 163 -2.82 -4.86 3.84
C PHE A 163 -3.25 -6.30 3.54
N SER A 164 -4.47 -6.67 3.94
CA SER A 164 -4.99 -8.04 3.80
C SER A 164 -4.09 -9.08 4.49
N GLY A 165 -3.69 -10.15 3.79
CA GLY A 165 -2.87 -11.24 4.34
C GLY A 165 -1.52 -10.78 4.91
N PHE A 166 -0.97 -9.66 4.43
CA PHE A 166 0.24 -9.06 5.01
C PHE A 166 0.01 -8.63 6.46
N TYR A 167 -1.01 -7.81 6.68
CA TYR A 167 -1.36 -7.28 8.00
C TYR A 167 -1.71 -8.40 8.99
N TYR A 168 -2.59 -9.34 8.61
CA TYR A 168 -3.03 -10.40 9.52
C TYR A 168 -1.89 -11.33 9.94
N THR A 169 -0.91 -11.57 9.06
CA THR A 169 0.26 -12.38 9.41
C THR A 169 1.19 -11.66 10.37
N VAL A 170 1.50 -10.38 10.12
CA VAL A 170 2.34 -9.57 11.02
C VAL A 170 1.70 -9.40 12.39
N ASN A 171 0.37 -9.19 12.43
CA ASN A 171 -0.39 -9.13 13.68
C ASN A 171 -0.34 -10.46 14.48
N ALA A 172 -0.34 -11.61 13.79
CA ALA A 172 -0.18 -12.91 14.44
C ALA A 172 1.22 -13.15 15.03
N LEU A 173 2.24 -12.49 14.49
CA LEU A 173 3.60 -12.46 15.05
C LEU A 173 3.75 -11.44 16.19
N ASN A 174 2.67 -10.78 16.62
CA ASN A 174 2.65 -9.72 17.61
C ASN A 174 3.58 -8.54 17.26
N LEU A 175 3.72 -8.25 15.97
CA LEU A 175 4.45 -7.10 15.47
C LEU A 175 3.45 -5.96 15.22
N THR A 176 3.70 -4.80 15.84
CA THR A 176 2.84 -3.62 15.73
C THR A 176 3.69 -2.39 15.45
N GLY A 177 3.07 -1.36 14.85
CA GLY A 177 3.79 -0.14 14.48
C GLY A 177 4.90 -0.39 13.46
N GLN A 178 6.05 0.23 13.68
CA GLN A 178 7.22 0.12 12.81
C GLN A 178 8.25 -0.80 13.44
N PHE A 179 8.75 -1.75 12.66
CA PHE A 179 9.72 -2.75 13.08
C PHE A 179 10.68 -3.03 11.93
N SER A 180 11.89 -3.47 12.27
CA SER A 180 12.95 -3.80 11.34
C SER A 180 12.73 -5.17 10.67
N LEU A 181 13.39 -5.38 9.53
CA LEU A 181 13.44 -6.70 8.88
C LEU A 181 14.05 -7.77 9.80
N ALA A 182 14.98 -7.38 10.69
CA ALA A 182 15.58 -8.29 11.66
C ALA A 182 14.54 -8.76 12.69
N GLU A 183 13.73 -7.84 13.23
CA GLU A 183 12.64 -8.16 14.17
C GLU A 183 11.59 -9.05 13.51
N PHE A 184 11.23 -8.77 12.25
CA PHE A 184 10.33 -9.63 11.49
C PHE A 184 10.86 -11.08 11.40
N ASN A 185 12.14 -11.23 11.04
CA ASN A 185 12.78 -12.54 10.93
C ASN A 185 12.85 -13.27 12.28
N SER A 186 13.22 -12.58 13.36
CA SER A 186 13.32 -13.20 14.69
C SER A 186 11.95 -13.62 15.23
N SER A 187 10.92 -12.80 15.04
CA SER A 187 9.55 -13.13 15.47
C SER A 187 8.98 -14.30 14.67
N MET A 188 9.20 -14.32 13.35
CA MET A 188 8.84 -15.46 12.50
C MET A 188 9.55 -16.75 12.95
N TRP A 189 10.87 -16.72 13.18
CA TRP A 189 11.63 -17.87 13.69
C TRP A 189 11.12 -18.38 15.03
N THR A 190 10.85 -17.47 15.96
CA THR A 190 10.31 -17.82 17.27
C THR A 190 8.94 -18.48 17.15
N PHE A 191 8.05 -17.92 16.31
CA PHE A 191 6.72 -18.47 16.07
C PHE A 191 6.75 -19.85 15.39
N CYS A 192 7.58 -20.02 14.36
CA CYS A 192 7.71 -21.27 13.62
C CYS A 192 8.19 -22.45 14.47
N SER A 193 8.93 -22.18 15.55
CA SER A 193 9.50 -23.19 16.44
C SER A 193 8.53 -23.62 17.55
N GLN A 194 7.29 -23.11 17.58
CA GLN A 194 6.33 -23.40 18.63
C GLN A 194 5.59 -24.73 18.40
N ASP A 195 5.26 -25.39 19.51
CA ASP A 195 4.32 -26.51 19.50
C ASP A 195 2.88 -25.99 19.34
N TRP A 196 2.05 -26.78 18.66
CA TRP A 196 0.64 -26.46 18.41
C TRP A 196 -0.12 -26.01 19.67
N ASN A 197 0.19 -26.62 20.82
CA ASN A 197 -0.49 -26.32 22.08
C ASN A 197 -0.14 -24.96 22.66
N GLN A 198 0.93 -24.30 22.18
CA GLN A 198 1.35 -22.97 22.64
C GLN A 198 0.61 -21.85 21.91
N LEU A 199 0.19 -22.07 20.67
CA LEU A 199 -0.41 -21.04 19.81
C LEU A 199 -1.67 -20.38 20.40
N PRO A 200 -2.58 -21.07 21.10
CA PRO A 200 -3.73 -20.43 21.75
C PRO A 200 -3.36 -19.34 22.77
N PHE A 201 -2.17 -19.41 23.36
CA PHE A 201 -1.69 -18.42 24.34
C PHE A 201 -0.91 -17.27 23.71
N MET A 202 -0.46 -17.45 22.47
CA MET A 202 0.32 -16.44 21.73
C MET A 202 -0.55 -15.61 20.79
N LEU A 203 -1.62 -16.18 20.25
CA LEU A 203 -2.48 -15.54 19.28
C LEU A 203 -3.62 -14.78 19.98
N SER A 204 -3.81 -13.51 19.60
CA SER A 204 -4.93 -12.70 20.09
C SER A 204 -6.30 -13.27 19.69
N LYS A 205 -6.37 -13.95 18.54
CA LYS A 205 -7.52 -14.70 18.06
C LYS A 205 -7.07 -16.05 17.53
N PHE A 206 -7.52 -17.11 18.18
CA PHE A 206 -7.17 -18.48 17.78
C PHE A 206 -8.27 -19.07 16.88
N GLU A 207 -7.93 -19.29 15.63
CA GLU A 207 -8.75 -20.03 14.66
C GLU A 207 -7.86 -21.04 13.95
N GLU A 208 -8.16 -22.34 14.11
CA GLU A 208 -7.27 -23.42 13.69
C GLU A 208 -6.78 -23.28 12.24
N THR A 209 -7.70 -22.98 11.32
CA THR A 209 -7.43 -22.85 9.88
C THR A 209 -6.36 -21.81 9.57
N TYR A 210 -6.28 -20.73 10.35
CA TYR A 210 -5.28 -19.67 10.19
C TYR A 210 -4.05 -19.93 11.06
N ALA A 211 -4.26 -20.33 12.32
CA ALA A 211 -3.21 -20.55 13.32
C ALA A 211 -2.15 -21.54 12.83
N ARG A 212 -2.56 -22.64 12.19
CA ARG A 212 -1.65 -23.67 11.66
C ARG A 212 -0.72 -23.17 10.56
N SER A 213 -1.03 -22.03 9.96
CA SER A 213 -0.40 -21.58 8.73
C SER A 213 0.37 -20.26 8.86
N TYR A 214 0.36 -19.60 10.01
CA TYR A 214 1.06 -18.32 10.17
C TYR A 214 2.59 -18.44 9.97
N CYS A 215 3.20 -19.57 10.34
CA CYS A 215 4.62 -19.80 10.03
C CYS A 215 4.89 -19.90 8.52
N PHE A 216 4.03 -20.60 7.77
CA PHE A 216 4.06 -20.59 6.31
C PHE A 216 3.89 -19.17 5.75
N SER A 217 2.85 -18.45 6.18
CA SER A 217 2.53 -17.12 5.68
C SER A 217 3.65 -16.12 5.95
N ALA A 218 4.32 -16.21 7.10
CA ALA A 218 5.42 -15.32 7.44
C ALA A 218 6.68 -15.59 6.59
N ASN A 219 7.05 -16.87 6.37
CA ASN A 219 8.11 -17.21 5.43
C ASN A 219 7.74 -16.84 3.98
N TYR A 220 6.47 -16.95 3.61
CA TYR A 220 5.97 -16.56 2.29
C TYR A 220 6.11 -15.05 2.07
N ILE A 221 5.68 -14.24 3.05
CA ILE A 221 5.84 -12.79 3.04
C ILE A 221 7.32 -12.40 3.00
N TYR A 222 8.18 -13.08 3.77
CA TYR A 222 9.63 -12.86 3.70
C TYR A 222 10.14 -13.00 2.26
N HIS A 223 9.86 -14.14 1.61
CA HIS A 223 10.32 -14.39 0.25
C HIS A 223 9.68 -13.44 -0.76
N LEU A 224 8.39 -13.15 -0.63
CA LEU A 224 7.67 -12.25 -1.51
C LEU A 224 8.21 -10.81 -1.42
N LEU A 225 8.36 -10.26 -0.22
CA LEU A 225 8.81 -8.87 -0.04
C LEU A 225 10.31 -8.72 -0.28
N VAL A 226 11.14 -9.60 0.29
CA VAL A 226 12.60 -9.45 0.26
C VAL A 226 13.19 -9.95 -1.05
N HIS A 227 12.85 -11.17 -1.45
CA HIS A 227 13.43 -11.79 -2.65
C HIS A 227 12.63 -11.49 -3.92
N GLY A 228 11.30 -11.35 -3.81
CA GLY A 228 10.42 -10.98 -4.91
C GLY A 228 10.45 -9.48 -5.17
N TYR A 229 9.88 -8.68 -4.27
CA TYR A 229 9.72 -7.24 -4.46
C TYR A 229 10.96 -6.40 -4.16
N LYS A 230 12.05 -7.04 -3.73
CA LYS A 230 13.37 -6.42 -3.50
C LYS A 230 13.37 -5.37 -2.38
N PHE A 231 12.50 -5.52 -1.38
CA PHE A 231 12.68 -4.82 -0.12
C PHE A 231 13.91 -5.40 0.62
N ASN A 232 14.66 -4.54 1.31
CA ASN A 232 15.86 -4.86 2.05
C ASN A 232 15.86 -4.10 3.39
N ALA A 233 16.92 -4.23 4.19
CA ALA A 233 16.98 -3.59 5.50
C ALA A 233 16.84 -2.05 5.45
N ASP A 234 17.29 -1.42 4.36
CA ASP A 234 17.31 0.04 4.24
C ASP A 234 15.93 0.62 3.89
N ASN A 235 15.17 -0.07 3.03
CA ASN A 235 13.84 0.38 2.59
C ASN A 235 12.68 -0.34 3.30
N TRP A 236 12.92 -1.39 4.10
CA TRP A 236 11.89 -2.04 4.93
C TRP A 236 11.09 -1.07 5.81
N PRO A 237 11.70 -0.04 6.45
CA PRO A 237 10.94 0.93 7.23
C PRO A 237 9.87 1.70 6.44
N GLN A 238 9.92 1.69 5.11
CA GLN A 238 8.93 2.32 4.25
C GLN A 238 7.65 1.49 4.11
N ILE A 239 7.61 0.24 4.61
CA ILE A 239 6.42 -0.62 4.55
C ILE A 239 5.61 -0.47 5.83
N HIS A 240 4.37 -0.02 5.69
CA HIS A 240 3.41 0.12 6.77
C HIS A 240 2.35 -1.00 6.68
N PHE A 241 2.38 -1.91 7.64
CA PHE A 241 1.40 -3.00 7.72
C PHE A 241 0.12 -2.50 8.39
N GLN A 242 -0.95 -2.31 7.61
CA GLN A 242 -2.20 -1.71 8.10
C GLN A 242 -3.42 -2.41 7.51
N LYS A 243 -4.52 -2.41 8.25
CA LYS A 243 -5.83 -2.88 7.75
C LYS A 243 -6.84 -1.76 7.51
N GLU A 244 -6.66 -0.61 8.17
CA GLU A 244 -7.63 0.47 8.23
C GLU A 244 -6.92 1.83 8.25
N VAL A 245 -7.52 2.84 7.62
CA VAL A 245 -7.17 4.27 7.74
C VAL A 245 -8.46 5.02 8.08
N ASP A 246 -8.43 5.87 9.09
CA ASP A 246 -9.59 6.66 9.55
C ASP A 246 -10.88 5.82 9.68
N ASN A 247 -10.77 4.66 10.35
CA ASN A 247 -11.84 3.67 10.54
C ASN A 247 -12.42 3.05 9.26
N SER A 248 -11.76 3.24 8.11
CA SER A 248 -12.14 2.64 6.83
C SER A 248 -11.15 1.54 6.46
N SER A 249 -11.65 0.34 6.15
CA SER A 249 -10.80 -0.77 5.71
C SER A 249 -10.06 -0.43 4.42
N ILE A 250 -8.77 -0.75 4.39
CA ILE A 250 -7.92 -0.58 3.20
C ILE A 250 -8.20 -1.76 2.27
N ALA A 251 -8.85 -1.48 1.14
CA ALA A 251 -9.17 -2.45 0.11
C ALA A 251 -9.42 -1.75 -1.24
N TRP A 252 -9.38 -2.51 -2.32
CA TRP A 252 -9.69 -2.04 -3.67
C TRP A 252 -11.16 -1.60 -3.85
N SER A 253 -12.06 -2.05 -2.97
CA SER A 253 -13.51 -1.82 -3.08
C SER A 253 -13.89 -0.33 -3.05
N LEU A 254 -13.24 0.47 -2.21
CA LEU A 254 -13.50 1.91 -2.13
C LEU A 254 -13.10 2.62 -3.43
N GLY A 255 -11.89 2.34 -3.94
CA GLY A 255 -11.42 2.90 -5.21
C GLY A 255 -12.29 2.50 -6.39
N TYR A 256 -12.75 1.23 -6.40
CA TYR A 256 -13.67 0.73 -7.42
C TYR A 256 -15.03 1.45 -7.38
N MET A 257 -15.62 1.60 -6.18
CA MET A 257 -16.86 2.34 -5.99
C MET A 257 -16.71 3.78 -6.50
N LEU A 258 -15.68 4.50 -6.05
CA LEU A 258 -15.42 5.89 -6.43
C LEU A 258 -15.22 6.05 -7.95
N SER A 259 -14.57 5.08 -8.59
CA SER A 259 -14.38 5.06 -10.05
C SER A 259 -15.71 4.85 -10.77
N LEU A 260 -16.55 3.90 -10.34
CA LEU A 260 -17.82 3.62 -11.01
C LEU A 260 -18.88 4.70 -10.80
N THR A 261 -18.82 5.41 -9.67
CA THR A 261 -19.74 6.51 -9.36
C THR A 261 -19.27 7.87 -9.89
N ASN A 262 -18.15 7.90 -10.65
CA ASN A 262 -17.52 9.13 -11.13
C ASN A 262 -17.26 10.17 -10.03
N MET A 263 -16.94 9.70 -8.82
CA MET A 263 -16.64 10.55 -7.67
C MET A 263 -15.17 11.01 -7.64
N ILE A 264 -14.33 10.51 -8.56
CA ILE A 264 -12.95 10.95 -8.75
C ILE A 264 -12.89 11.84 -10.00
N PRO A 265 -12.83 13.18 -9.85
CA PRO A 265 -12.74 14.08 -10.99
C PRO A 265 -11.37 13.96 -11.67
N ALA A 266 -11.35 13.91 -13.01
CA ALA A 266 -10.11 13.90 -13.77
C ALA A 266 -9.39 15.25 -13.74
N GLU A 267 -10.15 16.35 -13.67
CA GLU A 267 -9.64 17.71 -13.60
C GLU A 267 -9.75 18.26 -12.17
N SER A 268 -8.77 19.05 -11.74
CA SER A 268 -8.97 19.90 -10.56
C SER A 268 -9.80 21.11 -10.97
N ASN A 269 -10.73 21.55 -10.12
CA ASN A 269 -11.24 22.92 -10.14
C ASN A 269 -10.07 23.88 -9.86
N ARG A 270 -9.21 24.12 -10.86
CA ARG A 270 -8.20 25.17 -10.78
C ARG A 270 -9.00 26.46 -10.78
N ILE A 271 -9.21 27.03 -9.60
CA ILE A 271 -9.58 28.43 -9.48
C ILE A 271 -8.37 29.18 -10.02
N TRP A 272 -8.38 29.47 -11.32
CA TRP A 272 -7.49 30.44 -11.91
C TRP A 272 -7.85 31.76 -11.27
N LEU A 273 -7.10 32.16 -10.24
CA LEU A 273 -7.12 33.55 -9.82
C LEU A 273 -6.71 34.34 -11.07
N PRO A 274 -7.55 35.27 -11.57
CA PRO A 274 -7.31 35.96 -12.83
C PRO A 274 -6.03 36.81 -12.81
N MET A 275 -5.40 36.97 -11.64
CA MET A 275 -4.10 37.61 -11.49
C MET A 275 -3.25 36.93 -10.39
N ASN A 276 -1.93 37.11 -10.48
CA ASN A 276 -0.98 36.67 -9.45
C ASN A 276 -1.32 37.32 -8.09
N PRO A 277 -1.31 36.58 -6.96
CA PRO A 277 -1.60 37.12 -5.63
C PRO A 277 -0.79 38.36 -5.25
N SER A 278 0.47 38.45 -5.70
CA SER A 278 1.33 39.60 -5.43
C SER A 278 0.89 40.84 -6.21
N LEU A 279 0.46 40.65 -7.47
CA LEU A 279 -0.10 41.73 -8.29
C LEU A 279 -1.46 42.19 -7.74
N PHE A 280 -2.30 41.25 -7.29
CA PHE A 280 -3.56 41.58 -6.64
C PHE A 280 -3.37 42.42 -5.39
N ALA A 281 -2.47 42.00 -4.49
CA ALA A 281 -2.15 42.75 -3.29
C ALA A 281 -1.58 44.14 -3.61
N GLY A 282 -0.68 44.23 -4.59
CA GLY A 282 -0.11 45.51 -5.05
C GLY A 282 -1.17 46.47 -5.61
N LEU A 283 -2.06 45.98 -6.48
CA LEU A 283 -3.17 46.77 -7.03
C LEU A 283 -4.16 47.21 -5.95
N LEU A 284 -4.49 46.32 -5.02
CA LEU A 284 -5.39 46.63 -3.90
C LEU A 284 -4.80 47.77 -3.06
N LEU A 285 -3.53 47.67 -2.67
CA LEU A 285 -2.84 48.71 -1.93
C LEU A 285 -2.79 50.04 -2.70
N PHE A 286 -2.46 49.99 -4.00
CA PHE A 286 -2.43 51.18 -4.84
C PHE A 286 -3.79 51.88 -4.91
N PHE A 287 -4.87 51.15 -5.21
CA PHE A 287 -6.22 51.73 -5.27
C PHE A 287 -6.69 52.26 -3.91
N THR A 288 -6.36 51.59 -2.81
CA THR A 288 -6.68 52.13 -1.47
C THR A 288 -5.93 53.42 -1.16
N ALA A 289 -4.65 53.54 -1.52
CA ALA A 289 -3.88 54.76 -1.33
C ALA A 289 -4.43 55.92 -2.16
N VAL A 290 -4.77 55.67 -3.43
CA VAL A 290 -5.38 56.68 -4.31
C VAL A 290 -6.74 57.14 -3.76
N ALA A 291 -7.59 56.22 -3.29
CA ALA A 291 -8.87 56.55 -2.70
C ALA A 291 -8.72 57.43 -1.44
N LEU A 292 -7.76 57.11 -0.57
CA LEU A 292 -7.44 57.91 0.61
C LEU A 292 -6.93 59.30 0.24
N LEU A 293 -6.05 59.42 -0.76
CA LEU A 293 -5.57 60.72 -1.24
C LEU A 293 -6.70 61.56 -1.84
N CYS A 294 -7.60 60.96 -2.60
CA CYS A 294 -8.80 61.63 -3.12
C CYS A 294 -9.71 62.10 -1.98
N LEU A 295 -9.92 61.28 -0.95
CA LEU A 295 -10.71 61.68 0.23
C LEU A 295 -10.05 62.83 0.98
N ILE A 296 -8.73 62.78 1.21
CA ILE A 296 -7.98 63.86 1.85
C ILE A 296 -8.10 65.15 1.02
N PHE A 297 -7.95 65.06 -0.30
CA PHE A 297 -8.09 66.21 -1.19
C PHE A 297 -9.51 66.80 -1.17
N LEU A 298 -10.54 65.95 -1.16
CA LEU A 298 -11.95 66.39 -1.05
C LEU A 298 -12.22 67.05 0.29
N VAL A 299 -11.72 66.48 1.40
CA VAL A 299 -11.84 67.08 2.74
C VAL A 299 -11.10 68.40 2.80
N TYR A 300 -9.87 68.46 2.28
CA TYR A 300 -9.08 69.69 2.20
C TYR A 300 -9.81 70.78 1.40
N SER A 301 -10.31 70.44 0.21
CA SER A 301 -11.05 71.36 -0.65
C SER A 301 -12.35 71.85 0.01
N TYR A 302 -13.06 70.95 0.71
CA TYR A 302 -14.26 71.28 1.46
C TYR A 302 -13.96 72.23 2.63
N VAL A 303 -12.90 71.95 3.41
CA VAL A 303 -12.46 72.80 4.52
C VAL A 303 -12.02 74.17 4.00
N GLN A 304 -11.23 74.23 2.93
CA GLN A 304 -10.79 75.49 2.32
C GLN A 304 -11.96 76.32 1.80
N SER A 305 -12.93 75.71 1.12
CA SER A 305 -14.16 76.38 0.68
C SER A 305 -15.00 76.90 1.86
N ARG A 306 -15.07 76.13 2.95
CA ARG A 306 -15.77 76.55 4.18
C ARG A 306 -15.03 77.69 4.90
N MET A 307 -13.70 77.66 4.93
CA MET A 307 -12.89 78.76 5.47
C MET A 307 -13.07 80.03 4.65
N GLN A 308 -13.00 79.97 3.30
CA GLN A 308 -13.29 81.12 2.43
C GLN A 308 -14.70 81.70 2.63
N LYS A 309 -15.73 80.85 2.77
CA LYS A 309 -17.09 81.31 3.11
C LYS A 309 -17.16 82.02 4.47
N ASN A 310 -16.41 81.55 5.46
CA ASN A 310 -16.35 82.19 6.78
C ASN A 310 -15.57 83.51 6.74
N THR A 311 -14.48 83.62 5.98
CA THR A 311 -13.73 84.89 5.85
C THR A 311 -14.57 85.98 5.17
N CYS A 312 -15.37 85.64 4.15
CA CYS A 312 -16.28 86.59 3.51
C CYS A 312 -17.48 87.01 4.39
N GLN A 313 -17.83 86.27 5.44
CA GLN A 313 -18.85 86.71 6.42
C GLN A 313 -18.29 87.61 7.52
N VAL A 314 -17.00 87.52 7.84
CA VAL A 314 -16.38 88.34 8.90
C VAL A 314 -16.10 89.77 8.43
N GLU A 315 -15.91 90.02 7.12
CA GLU A 315 -15.74 91.39 6.59
C GLU A 315 -17.02 92.24 6.57
N HIS A 316 -18.20 91.67 6.82
CA HIS A 316 -19.47 92.42 6.85
C HIS A 316 -19.96 92.80 8.25
N VAL A 317 -19.18 92.58 9.31
CA VAL A 317 -19.56 92.95 10.70
C VAL A 317 -18.42 93.71 11.38
N PHE A 318 -18.18 94.94 10.95
CA PHE A 318 -17.57 95.97 11.79
C PHE A 318 -18.42 97.25 11.69
N PRO A 319 -19.16 97.63 12.74
CA PRO A 319 -19.84 98.91 12.83
C PRO A 319 -18.90 99.94 13.47
N PHE A 320 -18.70 101.08 12.83
CA PHE A 320 -18.21 102.27 13.52
C PHE A 320 -18.96 103.50 13.02
N GLU A 321 -19.69 104.06 13.99
CA GLU A 321 -20.25 105.41 14.21
C GLU A 321 -20.41 106.39 13.05
#